data_AF-A0A5C4SXK0-F1
#
_entry.id   AF-A0A5C4SXK0-F1
#
_cell.length_a   1.000
_cell.length_b   1.000
_cell.length_c   1.000
_cell.angle_alpha   90.00
_cell.angle_beta   90.00
_cell.angle_gamma   90.00
#
_symmetry.space_group_name_H-M   'P 1'
#
loop_
_entity.id
_entity.type
_entity.pdbx_description
1 polymer ?
#
loop_
_entity_poly.entity_id
_entity_poly.type
_entity_poly.pdbx_seq_one_letter_code
_entity_poly.pdbx_strand_id
1 'polypeptide(L)'
;MAAGLLQLYRLQGGRPELFLKEFLQNEMSQPVKLSNSLRSIEQQPKNPLPTPKSIKQQPEKARQQESAATKLTETSTIEQWHDYFGQMFEMYESRLRENFGAHFSELQQLAERCTATWPKALTDLYKIQLLIDLSSRIDEMYRRSQSSLYAYYYFNRLYDIAEKITERVVTVLSKADRQTIRTECADRLEETTKILHDYLCSNPQAVMNWLFSYRYIWWNLLHTPSLCDKEKVRLQRRLKGLGVPAKQLDLARLGIIHL
;
A
#
# COMPACT_ATOMS: atom_id res chain seq x y z
N MET A 1 -8.27 -14.25 -18.53
CA MET A 1 -7.86 -13.35 -19.64
C MET A 1 -9.01 -12.45 -20.10
N ALA A 2 -10.19 -13.01 -20.44
CA ALA A 2 -11.36 -12.24 -20.91
C ALA A 2 -11.84 -11.12 -19.97
N ALA A 3 -11.86 -11.35 -18.65
CA ALA A 3 -12.30 -10.34 -17.66
C ALA A 3 -11.38 -9.10 -17.62
N GLY A 4 -10.06 -9.28 -17.79
CA GLY A 4 -9.10 -8.18 -17.79
C GLY A 4 -9.19 -7.31 -19.05
N LEU A 5 -9.40 -7.94 -20.22
CA LEU A 5 -9.63 -7.22 -21.48
C LEU A 5 -10.93 -6.42 -21.45
N LEU A 6 -11.99 -6.97 -20.84
CA LEU A 6 -13.26 -6.27 -20.66
C LEU A 6 -13.12 -5.01 -19.80
N GLN A 7 -12.26 -5.06 -18.79
CA GLN A 7 -12.03 -3.93 -17.89
C GLN A 7 -11.18 -2.83 -18.55
N LEU A 8 -10.17 -3.20 -19.34
CA LEU A 8 -9.42 -2.27 -20.19
C LEU A 8 -10.30 -1.62 -21.27
N TYR A 9 -11.20 -2.39 -21.89
CA TYR A 9 -12.13 -1.88 -22.91
C TYR A 9 -13.13 -0.88 -22.33
N ARG A 10 -13.63 -1.12 -21.10
CA ARG A 10 -14.49 -0.17 -20.38
C ARG A 10 -13.75 1.13 -20.03
N LEU A 11 -12.48 1.06 -19.64
CA LEU A 11 -11.68 2.25 -19.31
C LEU A 11 -11.43 3.15 -20.53
N GLN A 12 -11.51 2.60 -21.75
CA GLN A 12 -11.43 3.34 -23.01
C GLN A 12 -12.79 3.85 -23.51
N GLY A 13 -13.86 3.74 -22.71
CA GLY A 13 -15.22 4.13 -23.10
C GLY A 13 -15.91 3.14 -24.04
N GLY A 14 -15.34 1.95 -24.24
CA GLY A 14 -15.92 0.90 -25.06
C GLY A 14 -17.15 0.27 -24.41
N ARG A 15 -18.16 -0.06 -25.24
CA ARG A 15 -19.37 -0.74 -24.77
C ARG A 15 -19.09 -2.23 -24.59
N PRO A 16 -19.18 -2.79 -23.37
CA PRO A 16 -18.81 -4.18 -23.10
C PRO A 16 -19.66 -5.20 -23.87
N GLU A 17 -20.91 -4.85 -24.20
CA GLU A 17 -21.80 -5.64 -25.05
C GLU A 17 -21.24 -5.85 -26.48
N LEU A 18 -20.58 -4.82 -27.04
CA LEU A 18 -19.99 -4.88 -28.38
C LEU A 18 -18.68 -5.64 -28.39
N PHE A 19 -17.86 -5.48 -27.34
CA PHE A 19 -16.64 -6.26 -27.16
C PHE A 19 -16.92 -7.75 -27.12
N LEU A 20 -17.95 -8.19 -26.37
CA LEU A 20 -18.31 -9.60 -26.32
C LEU A 20 -18.79 -10.11 -27.67
N LYS A 21 -19.57 -9.32 -28.43
CA LYS A 21 -19.98 -9.70 -29.80
C LYS A 21 -18.80 -9.82 -30.76
N GLU A 22 -17.90 -8.84 -30.78
CA GLU A 22 -16.73 -8.85 -31.66
C GLU A 22 -15.72 -9.93 -31.27
N PHE A 23 -15.48 -10.12 -29.98
CA PHE A 23 -14.60 -11.16 -29.45
C PHE A 23 -15.13 -12.55 -29.79
N LEU A 24 -16.43 -12.80 -29.57
CA LEU A 24 -17.06 -14.07 -29.91
C LEU A 24 -17.11 -14.28 -31.44
N GLN A 25 -17.37 -13.23 -32.24
CA GLN A 25 -17.32 -13.33 -33.70
C GLN A 25 -15.91 -13.62 -34.23
N ASN A 26 -14.86 -13.02 -33.67
CA ASN A 26 -13.49 -13.26 -34.08
C ASN A 26 -12.96 -14.63 -33.62
N GLU A 27 -13.28 -15.06 -32.39
CA GLU A 27 -12.87 -16.40 -31.91
C GLU A 27 -13.63 -17.53 -32.61
N MET A 28 -14.90 -17.32 -32.98
CA MET A 28 -15.66 -18.33 -33.74
C MET A 28 -15.31 -18.40 -35.23
N SER A 29 -14.66 -17.38 -35.79
CA SER A 29 -14.27 -17.35 -37.22
C SER A 29 -12.88 -17.94 -37.49
N GLN A 30 -12.11 -18.21 -36.43
CA GLN A 30 -10.84 -18.92 -36.52
C GLN A 30 -11.07 -20.37 -36.10
N PRO A 31 -10.94 -21.38 -36.99
CA PRO A 31 -10.92 -22.77 -36.56
C PRO A 31 -9.65 -22.97 -35.73
N VAL A 32 -9.78 -22.86 -34.40
CA VAL A 32 -8.69 -23.14 -33.49
C VAL A 32 -8.31 -24.61 -33.68
N LYS A 33 -7.15 -24.86 -34.29
CA LYS A 33 -6.51 -26.19 -34.35
C LYS A 33 -6.04 -26.58 -32.94
N LEU A 34 -6.99 -26.84 -32.04
CA LEU A 34 -6.75 -27.31 -30.67
C LEU A 34 -6.81 -28.84 -30.56
N SER A 35 -6.73 -29.58 -31.68
CA SER A 35 -6.94 -31.02 -31.67
C SER A 35 -5.70 -31.90 -31.49
N ASN A 36 -4.47 -31.36 -31.44
CA ASN A 36 -3.27 -32.21 -31.30
C ASN A 36 -2.38 -31.95 -30.07
N SER A 37 -2.59 -30.91 -29.25
CA SER A 37 -1.78 -30.69 -28.02
C SER A 37 -2.42 -31.15 -26.72
N LEU A 38 -3.70 -31.55 -26.72
CA LEU A 38 -4.38 -32.04 -25.51
C LEU A 38 -4.38 -33.58 -25.37
N ARG A 39 -3.89 -34.32 -26.38
CA ARG A 39 -3.74 -35.80 -26.31
C ARG A 39 -2.36 -36.28 -25.81
N SER A 40 -1.41 -35.38 -25.57
CA SER A 40 -0.07 -35.73 -25.06
C SER A 40 0.09 -35.61 -23.54
N ILE A 41 -0.99 -35.28 -22.81
CA ILE A 41 -0.94 -35.13 -21.34
C ILE A 41 -1.24 -36.45 -20.60
N GLU A 42 -1.74 -37.48 -21.29
CA GLU A 42 -2.22 -38.71 -20.64
C GLU A 42 -1.19 -39.87 -20.55
N GLN A 43 0.09 -39.61 -20.84
CA GLN A 43 1.15 -40.64 -20.73
C GLN A 43 2.45 -40.10 -20.11
N GLN A 44 2.36 -39.29 -19.05
CA GLN A 44 3.54 -39.11 -18.21
C GLN A 44 3.74 -40.35 -17.31
N PRO A 45 4.95 -40.93 -17.26
CA PRO A 45 5.27 -42.00 -16.33
C PRO A 45 5.03 -41.49 -14.90
N LYS A 46 4.39 -42.34 -14.06
CA LYS A 46 4.28 -42.16 -12.61
C LYS A 46 5.67 -42.10 -11.98
N ASN A 47 6.32 -40.95 -12.06
CA ASN A 47 7.47 -40.67 -11.22
C ASN A 47 6.97 -40.54 -9.77
N PRO A 48 7.62 -41.22 -8.81
CA PRO A 48 7.23 -41.15 -7.41
C PRO A 48 7.21 -39.69 -6.96
N LEU A 49 6.16 -39.32 -6.22
CA LEU A 49 6.03 -37.99 -5.63
C LEU A 49 7.37 -37.60 -4.99
N PRO A 50 7.95 -36.43 -5.31
CA PRO A 50 9.04 -35.90 -4.50
C PRO A 50 8.51 -35.79 -3.07
N THR A 51 9.10 -36.58 -2.18
CA THR A 51 8.83 -36.48 -0.75
C THR A 51 8.99 -35.02 -0.34
N PRO A 52 8.07 -34.47 0.48
CA PRO A 52 8.15 -33.10 0.93
C PRO A 52 9.44 -32.95 1.75
N LYS A 53 10.49 -32.48 1.09
CA LYS A 53 11.73 -32.08 1.75
C LYS A 53 11.37 -30.89 2.63
N SER A 54 11.14 -31.22 3.90
CA SER A 54 11.14 -30.37 5.07
C SER A 54 11.71 -28.96 4.80
N ILE A 55 10.83 -28.03 4.44
CA ILE A 55 11.11 -26.58 4.44
C ILE A 55 11.18 -26.18 5.92
N LYS A 56 12.30 -26.47 6.59
CA LYS A 56 12.49 -26.20 8.03
C LYS A 56 13.65 -25.26 8.34
N GLN A 57 14.27 -24.59 7.36
CA GLN A 57 15.46 -23.78 7.61
C GLN A 57 15.41 -22.40 6.94
N GLN A 58 14.50 -21.54 7.39
CA GLN A 58 14.61 -20.09 7.14
C GLN A 58 14.29 -19.13 8.32
N PRO A 59 13.89 -19.55 9.55
CA PRO A 59 13.66 -18.56 10.61
C PRO A 59 14.95 -18.00 11.25
N GLU A 60 16.09 -18.69 11.17
CA GLU A 60 17.30 -18.26 11.90
C GLU A 60 18.06 -17.09 11.27
N LYS A 61 18.09 -16.96 9.93
CA LYS A 61 18.77 -15.83 9.28
C LYS A 61 18.04 -14.50 9.48
N ALA A 62 16.71 -14.52 9.57
CA ALA A 62 15.93 -13.31 9.84
C ALA A 62 16.21 -12.76 11.25
N ARG A 63 16.40 -13.62 12.26
CA ARG A 63 16.73 -13.20 13.63
C ARG A 63 18.13 -12.59 13.77
N GLN A 64 19.10 -13.03 12.97
CA GLN A 64 20.47 -12.49 13.06
C GLN A 64 20.59 -11.12 12.37
N GLN A 65 19.80 -10.85 11.32
CA GLN A 65 19.80 -9.53 10.66
C GLN A 65 19.03 -8.45 11.43
N GLU A 66 18.07 -8.82 12.30
CA GLU A 66 17.45 -7.87 13.26
C GLU A 66 18.50 -7.23 14.19
N SER A 67 19.67 -7.85 14.39
CA SER A 67 20.72 -7.30 15.27
C SER A 67 21.55 -6.16 14.65
N ALA A 68 21.48 -5.97 13.33
CA ALA A 68 22.27 -4.95 12.61
C ALA A 68 21.46 -3.69 12.25
N ALA A 69 20.13 -3.73 12.34
CA ALA A 69 19.30 -2.55 12.13
C ALA A 69 19.50 -1.57 13.30
N THR A 70 19.76 -0.30 12.97
CA THR A 70 19.92 0.78 13.96
C THR A 70 18.73 0.77 14.92
N LYS A 71 19.00 0.50 16.21
CA LYS A 71 17.96 0.43 17.24
C LYS A 71 17.28 1.80 17.34
N LEU A 72 15.99 1.86 17.00
CA LEU A 72 15.20 3.08 17.11
C LEU A 72 15.13 3.56 18.57
N THR A 73 15.17 4.87 18.75
CA THR A 73 15.04 5.55 20.04
C THR A 73 13.90 6.55 20.02
N GLU A 74 13.49 7.03 21.20
CA GLU A 74 12.44 8.05 21.34
C GLU A 74 12.82 9.39 20.68
N THR A 75 14.11 9.60 20.43
CA THR A 75 14.67 10.78 19.78
C THR A 75 14.82 10.62 18.27
N SER A 76 14.53 9.43 17.72
CA SER A 76 14.62 9.20 16.28
C SER A 76 13.65 10.10 15.51
N THR A 77 14.07 10.49 14.31
CA THR A 77 13.28 11.31 13.36
C THR A 77 12.25 10.45 12.62
N ILE A 78 11.27 11.07 11.94
CA ILE A 78 10.31 10.29 11.15
C ILE A 78 11.02 9.61 9.97
N GLU A 79 11.95 10.28 9.30
CA GLU A 79 12.80 9.67 8.27
C GLU A 79 13.47 8.37 8.75
N GLN A 80 14.10 8.38 9.94
CA GLN A 80 14.72 7.18 10.51
C GLN A 80 13.70 6.07 10.80
N TRP A 81 12.47 6.41 11.18
CA TRP A 81 11.41 5.42 11.35
C TRP A 81 11.05 4.77 10.01
N HIS A 82 10.90 5.56 8.94
CA HIS A 82 10.58 5.06 7.59
C HIS A 82 11.70 4.20 7.02
N ASP A 83 12.96 4.58 7.24
CA ASP A 83 14.13 3.76 6.85
C ASP A 83 14.15 2.42 7.57
N TYR A 84 13.91 2.43 8.88
CA TYR A 84 13.80 1.21 9.67
C TYR A 84 12.64 0.32 9.18
N PHE A 85 11.47 0.90 8.94
CA PHE A 85 10.33 0.19 8.37
C PHE A 85 10.63 -0.38 6.99
N GLY A 86 11.42 0.31 6.18
CA GLY A 86 11.82 -0.17 4.87
C GLY A 86 12.66 -1.42 4.92
N GLN A 87 13.68 -1.42 5.76
CA GLN A 87 14.52 -2.59 5.99
C GLN A 87 13.68 -3.78 6.48
N MET A 88 12.80 -3.54 7.46
CA MET A 88 11.90 -4.59 7.95
C MET A 88 10.97 -5.09 6.84
N PHE A 89 10.31 -4.18 6.12
CA PHE A 89 9.36 -4.55 5.08
C PHE A 89 10.00 -5.41 3.98
N GLU A 90 11.22 -5.10 3.54
CA GLU A 90 11.94 -5.90 2.55
C GLU A 90 12.12 -7.36 3.01
N MET A 91 12.39 -7.58 4.30
CA MET A 91 12.47 -8.92 4.88
C MET A 91 11.12 -9.67 4.85
N TYR A 92 10.01 -8.94 4.91
CA TYR A 92 8.65 -9.50 4.92
C TYR A 92 7.96 -9.47 3.56
N GLU A 93 8.46 -8.78 2.53
CA GLU A 93 7.72 -8.52 1.29
C GLU A 93 7.29 -9.83 0.58
N SER A 94 8.16 -10.82 0.51
CA SER A 94 7.83 -12.14 -0.06
C SER A 94 6.70 -12.82 0.72
N ARG A 95 6.74 -12.74 2.05
CA ARG A 95 5.76 -13.35 2.95
C ARG A 95 4.43 -12.59 2.95
N LEU A 96 4.47 -11.27 2.88
CA LEU A 96 3.27 -10.40 2.77
C LEU A 96 2.50 -10.69 1.48
N ARG A 97 3.20 -11.03 0.38
CA ARG A 97 2.56 -11.48 -0.86
C ARG A 97 1.79 -12.78 -0.68
N GLU A 98 2.27 -13.69 0.14
CA GLU A 98 1.67 -15.01 0.37
C GLU A 98 0.54 -14.97 1.42
N ASN A 99 0.77 -14.31 2.55
CA ASN A 99 -0.16 -14.24 3.68
C ASN A 99 -0.08 -12.91 4.45
N PHE A 100 -0.65 -11.86 3.89
CA PHE A 100 -0.61 -10.52 4.51
C PHE A 100 -1.15 -10.48 5.94
N GLY A 101 -2.27 -11.15 6.23
CA GLY A 101 -2.91 -11.05 7.55
C GLY A 101 -2.03 -11.52 8.70
N ALA A 102 -1.32 -12.64 8.50
CA ALA A 102 -0.39 -13.17 9.50
C ALA A 102 0.81 -12.21 9.71
N HIS A 103 1.44 -11.78 8.61
CA HIS A 103 2.65 -10.95 8.69
C HIS A 103 2.39 -9.50 9.06
N PHE A 104 1.20 -8.96 8.77
CA PHE A 104 0.81 -7.64 9.25
C PHE A 104 0.69 -7.59 10.78
N SER A 105 0.18 -8.67 11.38
CA SER A 105 0.14 -8.79 12.84
C SER A 105 1.55 -8.86 13.44
N GLU A 106 2.50 -9.53 12.77
CA GLU A 106 3.91 -9.55 13.17
C GLU A 106 4.56 -8.15 13.12
N LEU A 107 4.31 -7.37 12.06
CA LEU A 107 4.79 -5.99 11.95
C LEU A 107 4.24 -5.09 13.06
N GLN A 108 2.97 -5.27 13.43
CA GLN A 108 2.38 -4.54 14.56
C GLN A 108 3.01 -4.92 15.90
N GLN A 109 3.22 -6.22 16.14
CA GLN A 109 3.90 -6.67 17.36
C GLN A 109 5.34 -6.16 17.42
N LEU A 110 6.03 -6.12 16.28
CA LEU A 110 7.37 -5.55 16.20
C LEU A 110 7.35 -4.06 16.57
N ALA A 111 6.39 -3.31 16.03
CA ALA A 111 6.20 -1.91 16.38
C ALA A 111 5.96 -1.72 17.87
N GLU A 112 5.10 -2.54 18.48
CA GLU A 112 4.84 -2.53 19.92
C GLU A 112 6.08 -2.84 20.77
N ARG A 113 6.93 -3.77 20.32
CA ARG A 113 8.21 -4.07 21.00
C ARG A 113 9.19 -2.92 20.91
N CYS A 114 9.28 -2.24 19.75
CA CYS A 114 10.18 -1.10 19.55
C CYS A 114 9.80 0.08 20.44
N THR A 115 8.51 0.30 20.64
CA THR A 115 7.98 1.45 21.40
C THR A 115 7.57 1.08 22.83
N ALA A 116 7.95 -0.08 23.35
CA ALA A 116 7.46 -0.59 24.63
C ALA A 116 7.78 0.34 25.81
N THR A 117 8.88 1.10 25.73
CA THR A 117 9.29 2.06 26.76
C THR A 117 8.93 3.51 26.43
N TRP A 118 8.40 3.77 25.23
CA TRP A 118 8.20 5.13 24.74
C TRP A 118 6.95 5.77 25.37
N PRO A 119 6.89 7.11 25.44
CA PRO A 119 5.67 7.82 25.77
C PRO A 119 4.51 7.36 24.88
N LYS A 120 3.31 7.24 25.46
CA LYS A 120 2.12 6.74 24.75
C LYS A 120 1.80 7.58 23.51
N ALA A 121 1.87 8.91 23.60
CA ALA A 121 1.62 9.80 22.46
C ALA A 121 2.60 9.54 21.30
N LEU A 122 3.89 9.38 21.62
CA LEU A 122 4.91 9.05 20.63
C LEU A 122 4.67 7.67 20.00
N THR A 123 4.27 6.68 20.80
CA THR A 123 3.91 5.33 20.35
C THR A 123 2.72 5.36 19.39
N ASP A 124 1.68 6.12 19.71
CA ASP A 124 0.49 6.25 18.86
C ASP A 124 0.85 6.94 17.53
N LEU A 125 1.68 7.99 17.57
CA LEU A 125 2.19 8.65 16.35
C LEU A 125 3.06 7.69 15.51
N TYR A 126 3.94 6.91 16.14
CA TYR A 126 4.76 5.91 15.47
C TYR A 126 3.91 4.86 14.74
N LYS A 127 2.85 4.36 15.38
CA LYS A 127 1.91 3.41 14.77
C LYS A 127 1.20 4.01 13.56
N ILE A 128 0.82 5.29 13.62
CA ILE A 128 0.22 6.00 12.48
C ILE A 128 1.22 6.11 11.33
N GLN A 129 2.48 6.46 11.63
CA GLN A 129 3.55 6.56 10.63
C GLN A 129 3.85 5.23 9.95
N LEU A 130 3.91 4.14 10.70
CA LEU A 130 4.05 2.80 10.15
C LEU A 130 2.94 2.48 9.15
N LEU A 131 1.69 2.83 9.44
CA LEU A 131 0.57 2.55 8.55
C LEU A 131 0.59 3.42 7.29
N ILE A 132 1.07 4.67 7.40
CA ILE A 132 1.28 5.56 6.25
C ILE A 132 2.38 5.00 5.35
N ASP A 133 3.53 4.62 5.91
CA ASP A 133 4.63 4.00 5.17
C ASP A 133 4.19 2.69 4.50
N LEU A 134 3.50 1.82 5.24
CA LEU A 134 2.97 0.57 4.69
C LEU A 134 2.00 0.82 3.53
N SER A 135 1.14 1.83 3.62
CA SER A 135 0.24 2.23 2.53
C SER A 135 1.02 2.58 1.25
N SER A 136 2.11 3.36 1.38
CA SER A 136 2.99 3.71 0.26
C SER A 136 3.64 2.48 -0.37
N ARG A 137 4.10 1.54 0.46
CA ARG A 137 4.72 0.29 -0.01
C ARG A 137 3.75 -0.62 -0.75
N ILE A 138 2.49 -0.68 -0.31
CA ILE A 138 1.45 -1.44 -1.01
C ILE A 138 1.17 -0.86 -2.39
N ASP A 139 1.14 0.47 -2.53
CA ASP A 139 1.05 1.12 -3.83
C ASP A 139 2.27 0.85 -4.72
N GLU A 140 3.47 0.83 -4.13
CA GLU A 140 4.70 0.50 -4.87
C GLU A 140 4.71 -0.96 -5.33
N MET A 141 4.26 -1.90 -4.49
CA MET A 141 4.04 -3.29 -4.90
C MET A 141 3.01 -3.39 -6.01
N TYR A 142 1.92 -2.62 -5.92
CA TYR A 142 0.90 -2.57 -6.96
C TYR A 142 1.50 -2.15 -8.30
N ARG A 143 2.25 -1.03 -8.33
CA ARG A 143 2.95 -0.56 -9.54
C ARG A 143 3.89 -1.61 -10.10
N ARG A 144 4.75 -2.21 -9.28
CA ARG A 144 5.68 -3.27 -9.69
C ARG A 144 4.96 -4.50 -10.25
N SER A 145 3.75 -4.80 -9.76
CA SER A 145 2.96 -5.94 -10.20
C SER A 145 2.19 -5.72 -11.51
N GLN A 146 2.06 -4.48 -12.00
CA GLN A 146 1.26 -4.18 -13.20
C GLN A 146 1.79 -4.86 -14.47
N SER A 147 3.10 -5.13 -14.55
CA SER A 147 3.73 -5.82 -15.68
C SER A 147 3.70 -7.35 -15.57
N SER A 148 3.20 -7.91 -14.46
CA SER A 148 3.22 -9.35 -14.21
C SER A 148 2.06 -10.07 -14.89
N LEU A 149 2.30 -11.26 -15.45
CA LEU A 149 1.26 -12.14 -16.01
C LEU A 149 0.16 -12.48 -14.97
N TYR A 150 0.52 -12.48 -13.69
CA TYR A 150 -0.37 -12.77 -12.57
C TYR A 150 -0.96 -11.51 -11.91
N ALA A 151 -0.81 -10.34 -12.52
CA ALA A 151 -1.26 -9.04 -12.01
C ALA A 151 -2.68 -9.09 -11.44
N TYR A 152 -3.62 -9.74 -12.15
CA TYR A 152 -5.02 -9.85 -11.71
C TYR A 152 -5.19 -10.46 -10.31
N TYR A 153 -4.49 -11.56 -10.00
CA TYR A 153 -4.59 -12.20 -8.68
C TYR A 153 -3.95 -11.35 -7.58
N TYR A 154 -2.85 -10.67 -7.90
CA TYR A 154 -2.19 -9.78 -6.96
C TYR A 154 -3.02 -8.54 -6.67
N PHE A 155 -3.73 -7.99 -7.66
CA PHE A 155 -4.50 -6.76 -7.50
C PHE A 155 -5.61 -6.89 -6.48
N ASN A 156 -6.48 -7.90 -6.59
CA ASN A 156 -7.58 -8.07 -5.63
C ASN A 156 -7.05 -8.20 -4.21
N ARG A 157 -5.96 -8.97 -4.03
CA ARG A 157 -5.30 -9.11 -2.73
C ARG A 157 -4.74 -7.78 -2.22
N LEU A 158 -4.11 -6.97 -3.07
CA LEU A 158 -3.58 -5.66 -2.66
C LEU A 158 -4.69 -4.67 -2.30
N TYR A 159 -5.87 -4.73 -2.94
CA TYR A 159 -7.04 -3.95 -2.53
C TYR A 159 -7.57 -4.35 -1.14
N ASP A 160 -7.72 -5.65 -0.88
CA ASP A 160 -8.14 -6.15 0.45
C ASP A 160 -7.15 -5.70 1.54
N ILE A 161 -5.86 -5.69 1.20
CA ILE A 161 -4.79 -5.23 2.09
C ILE A 161 -4.91 -3.72 2.33
N ALA A 162 -5.09 -2.93 1.28
CA ALA A 162 -5.25 -1.47 1.37
C ALA A 162 -6.45 -1.08 2.25
N GLU A 163 -7.56 -1.80 2.13
CA GLU A 163 -8.74 -1.60 2.97
C GLU A 163 -8.42 -1.88 4.45
N LYS A 164 -7.79 -3.02 4.77
CA LYS A 164 -7.39 -3.35 6.14
C LYS A 164 -6.42 -2.35 6.76
N ILE A 165 -5.48 -1.83 5.98
CA ILE A 165 -4.56 -0.76 6.44
C ILE A 165 -5.37 0.50 6.75
N THR A 166 -6.32 0.86 5.89
CA THR A 166 -7.20 2.03 6.08
C THR A 166 -8.06 1.88 7.34
N GLU A 167 -8.69 0.74 7.55
CA GLU A 167 -9.44 0.42 8.78
C GLU A 167 -8.55 0.52 10.03
N ARG A 168 -7.30 0.09 9.92
CA ARG A 168 -6.34 0.16 11.01
C ARG A 168 -5.94 1.60 11.32
N VAL A 169 -5.74 2.46 10.30
CA VAL A 169 -5.50 3.90 10.48
C VAL A 169 -6.65 4.53 11.26
N VAL A 170 -7.89 4.24 10.86
CA VAL A 170 -9.11 4.69 11.55
C VAL A 170 -9.12 4.22 13.01
N THR A 171 -8.81 2.95 13.25
CA THR A 171 -8.81 2.35 14.59
C THR A 171 -7.74 2.93 15.51
N VAL A 172 -6.53 3.20 14.99
CA VAL A 172 -5.45 3.78 15.79
C VAL A 172 -5.77 5.23 16.13
N LEU A 173 -6.22 6.03 15.15
CA LEU A 173 -6.58 7.43 15.36
C LEU A 173 -7.81 7.66 16.24
N SER A 174 -8.74 6.71 16.30
CA SER A 174 -9.91 6.80 17.20
C SER A 174 -9.55 6.57 18.67
N LYS A 175 -8.45 5.84 18.94
CA LYS A 175 -7.97 5.52 20.29
C LYS A 175 -6.84 6.43 20.78
N ALA A 176 -6.15 7.09 19.85
CA ALA A 176 -5.02 7.96 20.14
C ALA A 176 -5.45 9.22 20.90
N ASP A 177 -4.63 9.65 21.86
CA ASP A 177 -4.79 10.96 22.51
C ASP A 177 -4.24 12.07 21.60
N ARG A 178 -5.11 12.56 20.74
CA ARG A 178 -4.78 13.54 19.70
C ARG A 178 -4.23 14.84 20.26
N GLN A 179 -4.72 15.27 21.42
CA GLN A 179 -4.29 16.54 22.01
C GLN A 179 -2.86 16.41 22.52
N THR A 180 -2.56 15.33 23.23
CA THR A 180 -1.21 15.05 23.73
C THR A 180 -0.22 14.85 22.59
N ILE A 181 -0.60 14.16 21.50
CA ILE A 181 0.26 14.05 20.31
C ILE A 181 0.55 15.43 19.70
N ARG A 182 -0.45 16.32 19.61
CA ARG A 182 -0.25 17.67 19.05
C ARG A 182 0.69 18.51 19.89
N THR A 183 0.65 18.39 21.21
CA THR A 183 1.49 19.19 22.11
C THR A 183 2.90 18.61 22.23
N GLU A 184 3.03 17.30 22.39
CA GLU A 184 4.32 16.64 22.69
C GLU A 184 5.11 16.27 21.44
N CYS A 185 4.43 16.10 20.29
CA CYS A 185 5.05 15.65 19.04
C CYS A 185 4.90 16.65 17.88
N ALA A 186 4.77 17.96 18.19
CA ALA A 186 4.49 19.01 17.19
C ALA A 186 5.46 18.99 16.00
N ASP A 187 6.77 18.88 16.24
CA ASP A 187 7.80 18.90 15.19
C ASP A 187 7.64 17.70 14.23
N ARG A 188 7.36 16.53 14.79
CA ARG A 188 7.12 15.29 14.03
C ARG A 188 5.81 15.34 13.24
N LEU A 189 4.80 16.05 13.73
CA LEU A 189 3.56 16.26 12.99
C LEU A 189 3.78 17.15 11.77
N GLU A 190 4.67 18.14 11.85
CA GLU A 190 5.01 18.93 10.66
C GLU A 190 5.67 18.06 9.58
N GLU A 191 6.59 17.17 9.95
CA GLU A 191 7.20 16.20 9.02
C GLU A 191 6.13 15.23 8.46
N THR A 192 5.22 14.76 9.32
CA THR A 192 4.07 13.93 8.93
C THR A 192 3.23 14.60 7.84
N THR A 193 2.95 15.90 7.95
CA THR A 193 2.16 16.62 6.94
C THR A 193 2.85 16.62 5.58
N LYS A 194 4.18 16.73 5.53
CA LYS A 194 4.95 16.76 4.29
C LYS A 194 4.90 15.40 3.60
N ILE A 195 5.19 14.33 4.35
CA ILE A 195 5.13 12.96 3.85
C ILE A 195 3.72 12.63 3.31
N LEU A 196 2.68 13.00 4.06
CA LEU A 196 1.30 12.73 3.66
C LEU A 196 0.90 13.52 2.39
N HIS A 197 1.36 14.76 2.26
CA HIS A 197 1.20 15.57 1.05
C HIS A 197 1.87 14.90 -0.17
N ASP A 198 3.10 14.44 0.01
CA ASP A 198 3.88 13.81 -1.05
C ASP A 198 3.20 12.51 -1.52
N TYR A 199 2.66 11.70 -0.61
CA TYR A 199 1.93 10.48 -0.98
C TYR A 199 0.60 10.76 -1.68
N LEU A 200 -0.17 11.75 -1.23
CA LEU A 200 -1.39 12.18 -1.92
C LEU A 200 -1.09 12.60 -3.37
N CYS A 201 0.03 13.31 -3.57
CA CYS A 201 0.38 13.86 -4.88
C CYS A 201 1.09 12.86 -5.80
N SER A 202 1.86 11.90 -5.28
CA SER A 202 2.75 11.10 -6.11
C SER A 202 2.07 9.94 -6.85
N ASN A 203 0.88 9.51 -6.40
CA ASN A 203 0.33 8.21 -6.81
C ASN A 203 -1.00 8.33 -7.59
N PRO A 204 -0.98 8.64 -8.91
CA PRO A 204 -2.21 8.72 -9.71
C PRO A 204 -2.91 7.36 -9.88
N GLN A 205 -2.17 6.26 -9.81
CA GLN A 205 -2.68 4.88 -9.90
C GLN A 205 -2.40 4.11 -8.60
N ALA A 206 -2.95 4.61 -7.50
CA ALA A 206 -2.91 3.97 -6.19
C ALA A 206 -4.00 2.90 -6.02
N VAL A 207 -3.70 1.82 -5.31
CA VAL A 207 -4.71 0.94 -4.72
C VAL A 207 -5.22 1.52 -3.40
N MET A 208 -4.38 2.28 -2.70
CA MET A 208 -4.77 3.02 -1.51
C MET A 208 -5.75 4.15 -1.86
N ASN A 209 -6.80 4.30 -1.05
CA ASN A 209 -7.66 5.47 -1.10
C ASN A 209 -7.00 6.65 -0.35
N TRP A 210 -5.94 7.20 -0.94
CA TRP A 210 -5.17 8.30 -0.32
C TRP A 210 -6.02 9.51 0.01
N LEU A 211 -7.04 9.85 -0.78
CA LEU A 211 -7.90 10.98 -0.47
C LEU A 211 -8.66 10.76 0.85
N PHE A 212 -9.22 9.56 1.05
CA PHE A 212 -9.88 9.22 2.31
C PHE A 212 -8.88 9.25 3.47
N SER A 213 -7.76 8.53 3.37
CA SER A 213 -6.76 8.46 4.44
C SER A 213 -6.20 9.85 4.78
N TYR A 214 -5.86 10.64 3.76
CA TYR A 214 -5.41 12.02 3.89
C TYR A 214 -6.43 12.85 4.69
N ARG A 215 -7.69 12.89 4.24
CA ARG A 215 -8.76 13.65 4.92
C ARG A 215 -8.95 13.19 6.35
N TYR A 216 -9.01 11.87 6.56
CA TYR A 216 -9.25 11.30 7.88
C TYR A 216 -8.12 11.65 8.87
N ILE A 217 -6.86 11.53 8.44
CA ILE A 217 -5.70 11.93 9.24
C ILE A 217 -5.72 13.44 9.51
N TRP A 218 -6.04 14.25 8.50
CA TRP A 218 -6.14 15.70 8.68
C TRP A 218 -7.18 16.08 9.72
N TRP A 219 -8.43 15.64 9.57
CA TRP A 219 -9.49 15.97 10.52
C TRP A 219 -9.23 15.50 11.94
N ASN A 220 -8.66 14.30 12.11
CA ASN A 220 -8.52 13.69 13.43
C ASN A 220 -7.22 14.07 14.13
N LEU A 221 -6.14 14.34 13.40
CA LEU A 221 -4.81 14.57 13.98
C LEU A 221 -4.22 15.93 13.63
N LEU A 222 -4.22 16.31 12.35
CA LEU A 222 -3.44 17.46 11.87
C LEU A 222 -4.21 18.79 11.81
N HIS A 223 -5.50 18.79 12.18
CA HIS A 223 -6.37 19.97 12.12
C HIS A 223 -6.03 21.00 13.22
N THR A 224 -4.92 21.73 13.01
CA THR A 224 -4.55 22.92 13.78
C THR A 224 -4.41 24.09 12.81
N PRO A 225 -4.74 25.34 13.22
CA PRO A 225 -4.70 26.49 12.32
C PRO A 225 -3.33 26.65 11.63
N SER A 226 -2.23 26.49 12.38
CA SER A 226 -0.88 26.62 11.85
C SER A 226 -0.52 25.58 10.80
N LEU A 227 -0.94 24.32 10.97
CA LEU A 227 -0.69 23.26 9.99
C LEU A 227 -1.62 23.40 8.78
N CYS A 228 -2.89 23.76 8.99
CA CYS A 228 -3.84 24.01 7.91
C CYS A 228 -3.36 25.14 6.98
N ASP A 229 -2.86 26.24 7.53
CA ASP A 229 -2.36 27.37 6.72
C ASP A 229 -1.12 26.96 5.91
N LYS A 230 -0.16 26.26 6.53
CA LYS A 230 1.02 25.72 5.85
C LYS A 230 0.63 24.79 4.71
N GLU A 231 -0.36 23.92 4.93
CA GLU A 231 -0.81 22.98 3.91
C GLU A 231 -1.61 23.66 2.79
N LYS A 232 -2.47 24.63 3.11
CA LYS A 232 -3.16 25.47 2.11
C LYS A 232 -2.15 26.12 1.17
N VAL A 233 -1.07 26.69 1.71
CA VAL A 233 0.00 27.28 0.90
C VAL A 233 0.70 26.23 0.03
N ARG A 234 0.99 25.03 0.55
CA ARG A 234 1.58 23.93 -0.26
C ARG A 234 0.67 23.50 -1.40
N LEU A 235 -0.62 23.25 -1.12
CA LEU A 235 -1.60 22.84 -2.13
C LEU A 235 -1.82 23.93 -3.18
N GLN A 236 -1.90 25.20 -2.78
CA GLN A 236 -1.99 26.33 -3.72
C GLN A 236 -0.76 26.46 -4.61
N ARG A 237 0.45 26.27 -4.05
CA ARG A 237 1.68 26.27 -4.85
C ARG A 237 1.67 25.14 -5.87
N ARG A 238 1.19 23.95 -5.49
CA ARG A 238 1.04 22.81 -6.40
C ARG A 238 0.04 23.09 -7.52
N LEU A 239 -1.10 23.71 -7.21
CA LEU A 239 -2.11 24.10 -8.22
C LEU A 239 -1.58 25.08 -9.28
N LYS A 240 -0.60 25.92 -8.92
CA LYS A 240 0.05 26.86 -9.84
C LYS A 240 1.17 26.22 -10.67
N GLY A 241 1.61 25.00 -10.34
CA GLY A 241 2.68 24.31 -11.05
C GLY A 241 2.23 23.89 -12.45
N LEU A 242 3.03 24.23 -13.47
CA LEU A 242 2.83 23.74 -14.83
C LEU A 242 3.08 22.22 -14.88
N GLY A 243 2.21 21.48 -15.58
CA GLY A 243 2.39 20.04 -15.82
C GLY A 243 1.85 19.11 -14.74
N VAL A 244 1.06 19.61 -13.77
CA VAL A 244 0.42 18.74 -12.77
C VAL A 244 -0.75 17.97 -13.41
N PRO A 245 -0.82 16.62 -13.28
CA PRO A 245 -1.93 15.83 -13.78
C PRO A 245 -3.28 16.30 -13.23
N ALA A 246 -4.34 16.29 -14.05
CA ALA A 246 -5.68 16.77 -13.66
C ALA A 246 -6.20 16.12 -12.37
N LYS A 247 -5.99 14.81 -12.20
CA LYS A 247 -6.35 14.08 -10.97
C LYS A 247 -5.67 14.64 -9.72
N GLN A 248 -4.40 15.04 -9.81
CA GLN A 248 -3.68 15.66 -8.69
C GLN A 248 -4.19 17.07 -8.41
N LEU A 249 -4.58 17.83 -9.44
CA LEU A 249 -5.21 19.15 -9.26
C LEU A 249 -6.55 19.02 -8.53
N ASP A 250 -7.37 18.04 -8.89
CA ASP A 250 -8.65 17.81 -8.23
C ASP A 250 -8.47 17.36 -6.78
N LEU A 251 -7.51 16.46 -6.50
CA LEU A 251 -7.16 16.09 -5.14
C LEU A 251 -6.69 17.30 -4.32
N ALA A 252 -5.87 18.18 -4.90
CA ALA A 252 -5.40 19.37 -4.22
C ALA A 252 -6.55 20.36 -3.93
N ARG A 253 -7.47 20.57 -4.88
CA ARG A 253 -8.68 21.39 -4.68
C ARG A 253 -9.56 20.81 -3.57
N LEU A 254 -9.80 19.51 -3.61
CA LEU A 254 -10.55 18.80 -2.58
C LEU A 254 -9.86 18.90 -1.22
N GLY A 255 -8.53 18.83 -1.16
CA GLY A 255 -7.76 19.07 0.07
C GLY A 255 -8.03 20.45 0.64
N ILE A 256 -7.92 21.51 -0.19
CA ILE A 256 -8.13 22.89 0.24
C ILE A 256 -9.55 23.11 0.79
N ILE A 257 -10.58 22.53 0.17
CA ILE A 257 -11.98 22.68 0.59
C ILE A 257 -12.23 22.08 1.99
N HIS A 258 -11.44 21.09 2.39
CA HIS A 258 -11.64 20.35 3.64
C HIS A 258 -10.67 20.71 4.77
N LEU A 259 -9.74 21.65 4.53
CA LEU A 259 -8.80 22.22 5.51
C LEU A 259 -9.27 23.59 6.02
#